data_AF-A0A2E2WCJ3-F1
#
_entry.id   AF-A0A2E2WCJ3-F1
#
_cell.length_a   1.000
_cell.length_b   1.000
_cell.length_c   1.000
_cell.angle_alpha   90.00
_cell.angle_beta   90.00
_cell.angle_gamma   90.00
#
_symmetry.space_group_name_H-M   'P 1'
#
loop_
_entity.id
_entity.type
_entity.pdbx_description
1 polymer ?
#
loop_
_entity_poly.entity_id
_entity_poly.type
_entity_poly.pdbx_seq_one_letter_code
_entity_poly.pdbx_strand_id
1 'polypeptide(L)'
;LGFVGNTGNAKTTAPHLHFGIYKGSTGPVNPYPYVKQTEIPKITTVNYLTLGVSNRNKTSIHQGPSSALAEVGELVKNDTISILGQYSNWFYIQAKDSLKGFVPQNRVKGLSSN
;
A
#
# COMPACT_ATOMS: atom_id res chain seq x y z
N LEU A 1 4.77 -1.63 6.55
CA LEU A 1 5.66 -0.66 5.85
C LEU A 1 4.77 0.26 5.02
N GLY A 2 5.07 1.56 4.97
CA GLY A 2 4.26 2.58 4.28
C GLY A 2 4.83 3.02 2.93
N PHE A 3 4.35 4.16 2.41
CA PHE A 3 4.83 4.73 1.14
C PHE A 3 6.08 5.60 1.33
N VAL A 4 6.89 5.66 0.27
CA VAL A 4 7.98 6.63 0.16
C VAL A 4 7.40 8.03 -0.01
N GLY A 5 8.01 9.02 0.63
CA GLY A 5 7.59 10.41 0.58
C GLY A 5 8.73 11.35 0.95
N ASN A 6 8.39 12.60 1.24
CA ASN A 6 9.32 13.65 1.66
C ASN A 6 8.69 14.47 2.81
N THR A 7 8.84 13.99 4.04
CA THR A 7 8.32 14.65 5.25
C THR A 7 9.44 15.18 6.14
N GLY A 8 9.11 16.07 7.08
CA GLY A 8 10.09 16.65 8.02
C GLY A 8 11.16 17.46 7.31
N ASN A 9 12.42 17.26 7.69
CA ASN A 9 13.56 18.01 7.15
C ASN A 9 13.82 17.76 5.65
N ALA A 10 13.22 16.73 5.06
CA ALA A 10 13.34 16.40 3.63
C ALA A 10 12.23 16.99 2.76
N LYS A 11 11.29 17.76 3.31
CA LYS A 11 10.04 18.17 2.64
C LYS A 11 10.20 18.91 1.31
N THR A 12 11.31 19.61 1.10
CA THR A 12 11.62 20.34 -0.15
C THR A 12 12.46 19.55 -1.14
N THR A 13 12.78 18.29 -0.84
CA THR A 13 13.60 17.41 -1.69
C THR A 13 12.72 16.37 -2.41
N ALA A 14 13.26 15.72 -3.45
CA ALA A 14 12.58 14.63 -4.12
C ALA A 14 12.25 13.48 -3.13
N PRO A 15 11.09 12.81 -3.26
CA PRO A 15 10.73 11.69 -2.39
C PRO A 15 11.79 10.58 -2.37
N HIS A 16 12.22 10.19 -1.17
CA HIS A 16 13.21 9.13 -0.98
C HIS A 16 12.98 8.41 0.36
N LEU A 17 13.50 7.19 0.48
CA LEU A 17 13.47 6.43 1.72
C LEU A 17 14.76 6.70 2.50
N HIS A 18 14.64 7.27 3.70
CA HIS A 18 15.75 7.28 4.66
C HIS A 18 15.68 6.01 5.50
N PHE A 19 16.77 5.23 5.54
CA PHE A 19 16.90 4.08 6.42
C PHE A 19 18.28 4.07 7.08
N GLY A 20 18.33 3.56 8.30
CA GLY A 20 19.57 3.40 9.05
C GLY A 20 19.58 2.05 9.74
N ILE A 21 20.77 1.46 9.89
CA ILE A 21 20.96 0.21 10.62
C ILE A 21 21.56 0.59 11.97
N TYR A 22 20.93 0.14 13.06
CA TYR A 22 21.32 0.49 14.43
C TYR A 22 21.67 -0.78 15.21
N LYS A 23 22.77 -0.73 15.97
CA LYS A 23 23.18 -1.82 16.86
C LYS A 23 22.92 -1.43 18.31
N GLY A 24 21.69 -1.64 18.76
CA GLY A 24 21.27 -1.33 20.13
C GLY A 24 21.60 0.12 20.53
N SER A 25 22.18 0.29 21.72
CA SER A 25 22.60 1.60 22.25
C SER A 25 23.89 2.16 21.63
N THR A 26 24.59 1.40 20.78
CA THR A 26 25.85 1.83 20.15
C THR A 26 25.62 2.82 19.00
N GLY A 27 24.37 2.96 18.55
CA GLY A 27 24.00 3.93 17.51
C GLY A 27 24.03 3.36 16.08
N PRO A 28 24.03 4.25 15.07
CA PRO A 28 24.00 3.86 13.67
C PRO A 28 25.32 3.20 13.24
N VAL A 29 25.23 2.14 12.44
CA VAL A 29 26.39 1.45 11.85
C VAL A 29 26.45 1.69 10.35
N ASN A 30 27.65 1.58 9.76
CA ASN A 30 27.82 1.68 8.32
C ASN A 30 26.94 0.62 7.62
N PRO A 31 25.99 1.02 6.75
CA PRO A 31 25.08 0.10 6.09
C PRO A 31 25.74 -0.68 4.94
N TYR A 32 26.85 -0.18 4.37
CA TYR A 32 27.52 -0.78 3.21
C TYR A 32 27.76 -2.31 3.31
N PRO A 33 28.24 -2.88 4.43
CA PRO A 33 28.42 -4.33 4.55
C PRO A 33 27.11 -5.15 4.59
N TYR A 34 25.97 -4.53 4.90
CA TYR A 34 24.68 -5.21 5.07
C TYR A 34 23.76 -5.07 3.86
N VAL A 35 23.94 -4.02 3.05
CA VAL A 35 23.14 -3.79 1.85
C VAL A 35 23.82 -4.48 0.67
N LYS A 36 23.23 -5.59 0.22
CA LYS A 36 23.69 -6.34 -0.94
C LYS A 36 22.65 -6.27 -2.04
N GLN A 37 23.11 -6.17 -3.28
CA GLN A 37 22.22 -6.33 -4.43
C GLN A 37 21.69 -7.77 -4.39
N THR A 38 20.38 -7.90 -4.41
CA THR A 38 19.68 -9.18 -4.50
C THR A 38 19.07 -9.30 -5.89
N GLU A 39 18.74 -10.53 -6.28
CA GLU A 39 17.94 -10.74 -7.49
C GLU A 39 16.62 -10.00 -7.34
N ILE A 40 16.32 -9.12 -8.31
CA ILE A 40 15.01 -8.47 -8.35
C ILE A 40 13.99 -9.58 -8.65
N PRO A 41 13.02 -9.84 -7.74
CA PRO A 41 12.06 -10.90 -7.98
C PRO A 41 11.31 -10.61 -9.28
N LYS A 42 11.28 -11.60 -10.17
CA LYS A 42 10.54 -11.49 -11.43
C LYS A 42 9.06 -11.43 -11.12
N ILE A 43 8.47 -10.24 -11.21
CA ILE A 43 7.03 -10.07 -11.08
C ILE A 43 6.38 -10.60 -12.36
N THR A 44 5.87 -11.83 -12.32
CA THR A 44 5.22 -12.48 -13.47
C THR A 44 3.81 -11.94 -13.75
N THR A 45 3.21 -11.27 -12.76
CA THR A 45 1.86 -10.71 -12.86
C THR A 45 1.88 -9.30 -12.28
N VAL A 46 2.17 -8.31 -13.11
CA VAL A 46 2.02 -6.91 -12.73
C VAL A 46 0.56 -6.55 -13.01
N ASN A 47 -0.28 -6.62 -11.98
CA ASN A 47 -1.66 -6.18 -12.10
C ASN A 47 -1.64 -4.65 -11.97
N TYR A 48 -1.53 -3.93 -13.09
CA TYR A 48 -1.57 -2.46 -13.14
C TYR A 48 -2.96 -1.88 -12.87
N LEU A 49 -3.79 -2.60 -12.12
CA LEU A 49 -5.07 -2.08 -11.67
C LEU A 49 -4.77 -0.91 -10.74
N THR A 50 -4.82 0.29 -11.29
CA THR A 50 -4.71 1.55 -10.54
C THR A 50 -6.10 2.04 -10.12
N LEU A 51 -7.14 1.54 -10.79
CA LEU A 51 -8.54 1.86 -10.57
C LEU A 51 -9.37 0.59 -10.43
N GLY A 52 -10.41 0.67 -9.63
CA GLY A 52 -11.40 -0.38 -9.46
C GLY A 52 -12.74 0.19 -9.05
N VAL A 53 -13.76 -0.66 -9.11
CA VAL A 53 -15.08 -0.37 -8.55
C VAL A 53 -15.47 -1.46 -7.58
N SER A 54 -16.16 -1.10 -6.51
CA SER A 54 -16.76 -2.10 -5.63
C SER A 54 -17.85 -2.88 -6.40
N ASN A 55 -17.88 -4.20 -6.26
CA ASN A 55 -18.86 -5.03 -6.96
C ASN A 55 -20.13 -5.30 -6.11
N ARG A 56 -20.12 -4.94 -4.83
CA ARG A 56 -21.22 -5.14 -3.87
C ARG A 56 -21.43 -3.93 -2.97
N ASN A 57 -22.66 -3.81 -2.47
CA ASN A 57 -23.00 -2.88 -1.40
C ASN A 57 -22.41 -3.34 -0.06
N LYS A 58 -22.09 -2.38 0.81
CA LYS A 58 -21.52 -2.61 2.15
C LYS A 58 -20.21 -3.40 2.09
N THR A 59 -19.31 -2.96 1.22
CA THR A 59 -17.95 -3.51 1.20
C THR A 59 -17.13 -2.79 2.27
N SER A 60 -16.88 -3.46 3.39
CA SER A 60 -16.08 -2.94 4.51
C SER A 60 -14.63 -2.69 4.11
N ILE A 61 -14.11 -1.55 4.56
CA ILE A 61 -12.71 -1.14 4.47
C ILE A 61 -12.09 -1.33 5.85
N HIS A 62 -11.02 -2.10 5.94
CA HIS A 62 -10.34 -2.43 7.20
C HIS A 62 -9.00 -1.68 7.34
N GLN A 63 -8.53 -1.49 8.58
CA GLN A 63 -7.21 -0.89 8.85
C GLN A 63 -6.03 -1.74 8.35
N GLY A 64 -6.24 -3.05 8.12
CA GLY A 64 -5.21 -3.96 7.62
C GLY A 64 -5.82 -5.11 6.82
N PRO A 65 -4.97 -6.02 6.27
CA PRO A 65 -5.38 -7.12 5.40
C PRO A 65 -6.01 -8.29 6.20
N SER A 66 -6.99 -7.98 7.05
CA SER A 66 -7.74 -8.95 7.86
C SER A 66 -9.08 -8.35 8.25
N SER A 67 -10.15 -9.15 8.12
CA SER A 67 -11.50 -8.76 8.53
C SER A 67 -11.67 -8.67 10.05
N ALA A 68 -10.71 -9.18 10.82
CA ALA A 68 -10.68 -9.05 12.28
C ALA A 68 -10.20 -7.65 12.74
N LEU A 69 -9.61 -6.87 11.85
CA LEU A 69 -9.15 -5.51 12.16
C LEU A 69 -10.30 -4.51 12.03
N ALA A 70 -10.18 -3.40 12.77
CA ALA A 70 -11.19 -2.36 12.82
C ALA A 70 -11.59 -1.89 11.41
N GLU A 71 -12.90 -1.72 11.23
CA GLU A 71 -13.47 -1.13 10.03
C GLU A 71 -13.31 0.40 10.09
N VAL A 72 -12.81 1.00 9.01
CA VAL A 72 -12.62 2.45 8.87
C VAL A 72 -13.66 3.09 7.96
N GLY A 73 -14.47 2.29 7.29
CA GLY A 73 -15.59 2.75 6.50
C GLY A 73 -16.12 1.67 5.56
N GLU A 74 -17.10 2.05 4.75
CA GLU A 74 -17.75 1.16 3.79
C GLU A 74 -17.83 1.80 2.40
N LEU A 75 -17.83 0.95 1.39
CA LEU A 75 -18.13 1.28 0.00
C LEU A 75 -19.53 0.79 -0.37
N VAL A 76 -20.25 1.58 -1.17
CA VAL A 76 -21.47 1.15 -1.86
C VAL A 76 -21.12 0.64 -3.24
N LYS A 77 -21.99 -0.18 -3.84
CA LYS A 77 -21.75 -0.79 -5.16
C LYS A 77 -21.45 0.29 -6.20
N ASN A 78 -20.46 0.02 -7.06
CA ASN A 78 -19.95 0.93 -8.10
C ASN A 78 -19.19 2.16 -7.59
N ASP A 79 -18.86 2.24 -6.30
CA ASP A 79 -17.93 3.26 -5.81
C ASP A 79 -16.57 3.07 -6.48
N THR A 80 -16.07 4.13 -7.13
CA THR A 80 -14.74 4.17 -7.73
C THR A 80 -13.69 4.29 -6.64
N ILE A 81 -12.66 3.45 -6.73
CA ILE A 81 -11.53 3.42 -5.80
C ILE A 81 -10.21 3.37 -6.56
N SER A 82 -9.20 4.02 -6.01
CA SER A 82 -7.83 3.89 -6.49
C SER A 82 -7.15 2.74 -5.77
N ILE A 83 -6.58 1.79 -6.50
CA ILE A 83 -5.82 0.68 -5.95
C ILE A 83 -4.37 1.12 -5.84
N LEU A 84 -3.88 1.23 -4.60
CA LEU A 84 -2.54 1.70 -4.27
C LEU A 84 -1.54 0.55 -4.09
N GLY A 85 -2.04 -0.67 -3.88
CA GLY A 85 -1.21 -1.86 -3.78
C GLY A 85 -2.03 -3.13 -3.51
N GLN A 86 -1.36 -4.26 -3.58
CA GLN A 86 -1.93 -5.57 -3.27
C GLN A 86 -1.03 -6.30 -2.27
N TYR A 87 -1.65 -6.92 -1.27
CA TYR A 87 -0.99 -7.83 -0.35
C TYR A 87 -1.83 -9.10 -0.20
N SER A 88 -1.32 -10.22 -0.70
CA SER A 88 -2.10 -11.47 -0.77
C SER A 88 -3.45 -11.23 -1.47
N ASN A 89 -4.56 -11.63 -0.87
CA ASN A 89 -5.93 -11.46 -1.39
C ASN A 89 -6.59 -10.13 -0.98
N TRP A 90 -5.79 -9.12 -0.61
CA TRP A 90 -6.28 -7.80 -0.18
C TRP A 90 -5.72 -6.70 -1.07
N PHE A 91 -6.58 -5.76 -1.42
CA PHE A 91 -6.16 -4.51 -2.04
C PHE A 91 -6.07 -3.41 -0.98
N TYR A 92 -4.96 -2.70 -0.99
CA TYR A 92 -4.85 -1.43 -0.29
C TYR A 92 -5.34 -0.32 -1.24
N ILE A 93 -6.39 0.38 -0.84
CA ILE A 93 -7.15 1.30 -1.69
C ILE A 93 -7.28 2.67 -1.07
N GLN A 94 -7.60 3.65 -1.90
CA GLN A 94 -8.06 4.98 -1.52
C GLN A 94 -9.44 5.22 -2.14
N ALA A 95 -10.41 5.57 -1.30
CA ALA A 95 -11.79 5.88 -1.66
C ALA A 95 -12.17 7.28 -1.18
N LYS A 96 -13.17 7.90 -1.81
CA LYS A 96 -13.70 9.23 -1.41
C LYS A 96 -12.59 10.26 -1.19
N ASP A 97 -11.61 10.24 -2.10
CA ASP A 97 -10.40 11.07 -2.16
C ASP A 97 -9.46 11.08 -0.96
N SER A 98 -9.79 10.44 0.16
CA SER A 98 -8.99 10.50 1.40
C SER A 98 -9.03 9.24 2.25
N LEU A 99 -10.10 8.45 2.17
CA LEU A 99 -10.27 7.25 2.98
C LEU A 99 -9.39 6.13 2.46
N LYS A 100 -8.40 5.73 3.25
CA LYS A 100 -7.46 4.64 2.91
C LYS A 100 -7.68 3.43 3.79
N GLY A 101 -7.53 2.25 3.20
CA GLY A 101 -7.57 1.01 3.95
C GLY A 101 -7.53 -0.21 3.04
N PHE A 102 -7.84 -1.37 3.62
CA PHE A 102 -7.76 -2.66 2.97
C PHE A 102 -9.15 -3.20 2.67
N VAL A 103 -9.33 -3.69 1.45
CA VAL A 103 -10.57 -4.32 0.99
C VAL A 103 -10.22 -5.70 0.41
N PRO A 104 -11.04 -6.75 0.66
CA PRO A 104 -10.80 -8.05 0.04
C PRO A 104 -10.90 -7.97 -1.48
N GLN A 105 -9.96 -8.60 -2.19
CA GLN A 105 -9.87 -8.56 -3.66
C GLN A 105 -11.17 -9.03 -4.34
N ASN A 106 -11.87 -10.02 -3.76
CA ASN A 106 -13.13 -10.53 -4.31
C ASN A 106 -14.30 -9.52 -4.25
N ARG A 107 -14.15 -8.39 -3.56
CA ARG A 107 -15.13 -7.31 -3.49
C ARG A 107 -14.86 -6.17 -4.47
N VAL A 108 -13.72 -6.21 -5.16
CA VAL A 108 -13.30 -5.16 -6.09
C VAL A 108 -13.24 -5.73 -7.49
N LYS A 109 -13.88 -5.07 -8.43
CA LYS A 109 -13.69 -5.31 -9.85
C LYS A 109 -12.68 -4.29 -10.36
N GLY A 110 -11.49 -4.76 -10.74
CA GLY A 110 -10.46 -3.93 -11.35
C GLY A 110 -10.95 -3.31 -12.66
N LEU A 111 -10.66 -2.02 -12.84
CA LEU A 111 -10.77 -1.34 -14.12
C LEU A 111 -9.35 -1.28 -14.70
N SER A 112 -9.14 -1.95 -15.83
CA SER A 112 -7.85 -1.83 -16.53
C SER A 112 -7.71 -0.41 -17.05
N SER A 113 -6.60 0.24 -16.72
CA SER A 113 -6.15 1.42 -17.46
C SER A 113 -5.73 0.92 -18.86
N ASN A 114 -6.38 1.42 -19.92
CA ASN A 114 -5.88 1.27 -21.29
C ASN A 114 -4.67 2.18 -21.50
#